data_AF-A0A3R7E265-F1
#
_entry.id   AF-A0A3R7E265-F1
#
_cell.length_a   1.000
_cell.length_b   1.000
_cell.length_c   1.000
_cell.angle_alpha   90.00
_cell.angle_beta   90.00
_cell.angle_gamma   90.00
#
_symmetry.space_group_name_H-M   'P 1'
#
loop_
_entity.id
_entity.type
_entity.pdbx_description
1 polymer ?
#
loop_
_entity_poly.entity_id
_entity_poly.type
_entity_poly.pdbx_seq_one_letter_code
_entity_poly.pdbx_strand_id
1 'polypeptide(L)' 'MALKRKAYPILGFLQTLVGVSTILLSYSLYFNLLNVRSLLNLSEESITFYFVILTFTGLIMIANAVFLILQWLKYKI' A
#
# COMPACT_ATOMS: atom_id res chain seq x y z
N MET A 1 28.94 -0.58 -0.69
CA MET A 1 28.03 -1.54 -1.37
C MET A 1 27.11 -2.31 -0.42
N ALA A 2 27.56 -2.77 0.76
CA ALA A 2 26.76 -3.57 1.69
C ALA A 2 25.52 -2.86 2.33
N LEU A 3 25.49 -1.52 2.40
CA LEU A 3 24.34 -0.79 2.94
C LEU A 3 23.11 -0.88 2.01
N LYS A 4 23.34 -0.80 0.68
CA LYS A 4 22.27 -0.90 -0.34
C LYS A 4 21.64 -2.30 -0.31
N ARG A 5 22.47 -3.34 -0.23
CA ARG A 5 22.12 -4.77 -0.09
C ARG A 5 21.09 -5.07 1.00
N LYS A 6 21.20 -4.42 2.17
CA LYS A 6 20.25 -4.60 3.27
C LYS A 6 19.02 -3.68 3.19
N ALA A 7 19.10 -2.58 2.45
CA ALA A 7 18.00 -1.64 2.30
C ALA A 7 16.85 -2.19 1.44
N TYR A 8 17.16 -2.94 0.37
CA TYR A 8 16.13 -3.50 -0.53
C TYR A 8 15.06 -4.36 0.16
N PRO A 9 15.40 -5.37 1.00
CA PRO A 9 14.38 -6.16 1.69
C PRO A 9 13.59 -5.33 2.72
N ILE A 10 14.24 -4.37 3.39
CA ILE A 10 13.56 -3.46 4.35
C ILE A 10 12.56 -2.57 3.61
N LEU A 11 12.97 -1.98 2.48
CA LEU A 11 12.10 -1.13 1.66
C LEU A 11 10.94 -1.93 1.08
N GLY A 12 11.18 -3.14 0.58
CA GLY A 12 10.12 -4.04 0.11
C GLY A 12 9.13 -4.39 1.22
N PHE A 13 9.62 -4.69 2.43
CA PHE A 13 8.75 -4.96 3.58
C PHE A 13 7.91 -3.74 3.98
N LEU A 14 8.52 -2.56 4.12
CA LEU A 14 7.82 -1.32 4.43
C LEU A 14 6.78 -0.98 3.35
N GLN A 15 7.13 -1.14 2.08
CA GLN A 15 6.22 -0.87 0.97
C GLN A 15 5.04 -1.86 0.95
N THR A 16 5.26 -3.11 1.34
CA THR A 16 4.18 -4.09 1.52
C THR A 16 3.24 -3.67 2.65
N LEU A 17 3.78 -3.27 3.81
CA LEU A 17 2.98 -2.78 4.94
C LEU A 17 2.14 -1.57 4.55
N VAL A 18 2.73 -0.61 3.85
CA VAL A 18 2.01 0.57 3.36
C VAL A 18 0.91 0.15 2.38
N GLY A 19 1.24 -0.68 1.37
CA GLY A 19 0.27 -1.12 0.37
C GLY A 19 -0.92 -1.88 0.97
N VAL A 20 -0.67 -2.81 1.90
CA VAL A 20 -1.73 -3.52 2.64
C VAL A 20 -2.56 -2.54 3.48
N SER A 21 -1.92 -1.61 4.18
CA SER A 21 -2.63 -0.61 4.99
C SER A 21 -3.51 0.32 4.13
N THR A 22 -3.04 0.70 2.93
CA THR A 22 -3.82 1.48 1.98
C THR A 22 -5.06 0.72 1.50
N ILE A 23 -4.94 -0.57 1.23
CA ILE A 23 -6.10 -1.42 0.87
C ILE A 23 -7.08 -1.54 2.05
N LEU A 24 -6.59 -1.77 3.27
CA LEU A 24 -7.45 -1.81 4.46
C LEU A 24 -8.17 -0.48 4.69
N LEU A 25 -7.49 0.64 4.45
CA LEU A 25 -8.08 1.97 4.53
C LEU A 25 -9.15 2.18 3.44
N SER A 26 -8.93 1.69 2.21
CA SER A 26 -9.91 1.79 1.13
C SER A 26 -11.21 1.06 1.50
N TYR A 27 -11.11 -0.15 2.04
CA TYR A 27 -12.28 -0.90 2.51
C TYR A 27 -12.94 -0.24 3.72
N SER A 28 -12.15 0.30 4.65
CA SER A 28 -12.68 1.02 5.80
C SER A 28 -13.47 2.26 5.38
N LEU A 29 -13.00 2.98 4.37
CA LEU A 29 -13.72 4.08 3.74
C LEU A 29 -14.99 3.60 3.04
N TYR A 30 -14.90 2.55 2.24
CA TYR A 30 -16.02 2.05 1.44
C TYR A 30 -17.15 1.49 2.31
N PHE A 31 -16.86 0.83 3.44
CA PHE A 31 -17.88 0.31 4.35
C PHE A 31 -18.19 1.25 5.54
N ASN A 32 -17.56 2.43 5.58
CA ASN A 32 -17.60 3.34 6.73
C ASN A 32 -17.24 2.66 8.07
N LEU A 33 -16.28 1.74 8.06
CA LEU A 33 -15.79 1.09 9.28
C LEU A 33 -15.24 2.17 10.23
N LEU A 34 -15.55 2.05 11.52
CA LEU A 34 -15.13 3.01 12.56
C LEU A 34 -15.51 4.47 12.28
N ASN A 35 -16.52 4.70 11.44
CA ASN A 35 -16.98 6.04 11.05
C ASN A 35 -15.87 6.90 10.39
N VAL A 36 -14.94 6.26 9.68
CA VAL A 36 -13.78 6.91 9.02
C VAL A 36 -14.20 7.98 8.02
N ARG A 37 -15.37 7.85 7.37
CA ARG A 37 -15.87 8.89 6.45
C ARG A 37 -16.17 10.20 7.18
N SER A 38 -16.75 10.11 8.38
CA SER A 38 -17.03 11.28 9.22
C SER A 38 -15.75 11.87 9.79
N LEU A 39 -14.80 11.02 10.21
CA LEU A 39 -13.48 11.46 10.70
C LEU A 39 -12.71 12.26 9.63
N LEU A 40 -12.82 11.87 8.37
CA LEU A 40 -12.15 12.51 7.23
C LEU A 40 -13.04 13.55 6.52
N ASN A 41 -14.27 13.76 6.99
CA ASN A 41 -15.26 14.69 6.43
C ASN A 41 -15.44 14.54 4.90
N LEU A 42 -15.62 13.31 4.43
CA LEU A 42 -15.72 12.98 3.01
C LEU A 42 -17.17 13.00 2.53
N SER A 43 -17.40 13.49 1.29
CA SER A 43 -18.72 13.44 0.67
C SER A 43 -19.03 12.04 0.11
N GLU A 44 -20.30 11.64 0.17
CA GLU A 44 -20.78 10.34 -0.33
C GLU A 44 -20.42 10.11 -1.81
N GLU A 45 -20.50 11.15 -2.63
CA GLU A 45 -20.23 11.10 -4.08
C GLU A 45 -18.77 10.73 -4.41
N SER A 46 -17.84 11.07 -3.52
CA SER A 46 -16.41 10.88 -3.73
C SER A 46 -15.89 9.51 -3.26
N ILE A 47 -16.68 8.74 -2.52
CA ILE A 47 -16.22 7.50 -1.86
C ILE A 47 -15.77 6.45 -2.87
N THR A 48 -16.55 6.25 -3.92
CA THR A 48 -16.22 5.26 -4.96
C THR A 48 -14.90 5.62 -5.66
N PHE A 49 -14.66 6.90 -5.91
CA PHE A 49 -13.41 7.39 -6.49
C PHE A 49 -12.22 7.12 -5.57
N TYR A 50 -12.33 7.46 -4.27
CA TYR A 50 -11.29 7.16 -3.29
C TYR A 50 -11.04 5.66 -3.13
N PHE A 51 -12.10 4.86 -3.11
CA PHE A 51 -11.99 3.41 -3.02
C PHE A 51 -11.17 2.82 -4.17
N VAL A 52 -11.48 3.21 -5.42
CA VAL A 52 -10.77 2.73 -6.60
C VAL A 52 -9.31 3.16 -6.57
N ILE A 53 -9.04 4.44 -6.29
CA ILE A 53 -7.67 4.97 -6.29
C ILE A 53 -6.82 4.33 -5.21
N LEU A 54 -7.33 4.24 -3.98
CA LEU A 54 -6.57 3.66 -2.86
C LEU A 54 -6.32 2.16 -3.09
N THR A 55 -7.32 1.44 -3.58
CA THR A 55 -7.16 0.01 -3.88
C THR A 55 -6.14 -0.20 -4.99
N PHE A 56 -6.23 0.56 -6.09
CA PHE A 56 -5.28 0.47 -7.20
C PHE A 56 -3.86 0.85 -6.78
N THR A 57 -3.72 1.92 -6.00
CA THR A 57 -2.42 2.37 -5.47
C THR A 57 -1.81 1.30 -4.55
N GLY A 58 -2.61 0.72 -3.65
CA GLY A 58 -2.16 -0.35 -2.76
C GLY A 58 -1.69 -1.59 -3.52
N LEU A 59 -2.42 -2.00 -4.56
CA LEU A 59 -2.02 -3.12 -5.42
C LEU A 59 -0.69 -2.86 -6.15
N ILE A 60 -0.50 -1.66 -6.70
CA ILE A 60 0.76 -1.26 -7.33
C ILE A 60 1.92 -1.29 -6.33
N MET A 61 1.70 -0.79 -5.10
CA MET A 61 2.73 -0.81 -4.06
C MET A 61 3.14 -2.24 -3.69
N ILE A 62 2.18 -3.14 -3.52
CA ILE A 62 2.45 -4.55 -3.22
C ILE A 62 3.20 -5.22 -4.39
N ALA A 63 2.76 -5.00 -5.63
CA ALA A 63 3.44 -5.54 -6.81
C ALA A 63 4.90 -5.08 -6.89
N ASN A 64 5.15 -3.78 -6.70
CA ASN A 64 6.50 -3.22 -6.68
C ASN A 64 7.34 -3.79 -5.52
N ALA A 65 6.75 -3.97 -4.34
CA ALA A 65 7.43 -4.59 -3.22
C ALA A 65 7.87 -6.03 -3.51
N VAL A 66 7.00 -6.82 -4.16
CA VAL A 66 7.33 -8.18 -4.61
C VAL A 66 8.48 -8.15 -5.62
N PHE A 67 8.44 -7.25 -6.61
CA PHE A 67 9.55 -7.09 -7.55
C PHE A 67 10.87 -6.73 -6.86
N LEU A 68 10.85 -5.81 -5.89
CA LEU A 68 12.04 -5.42 -5.12
C LEU A 68 12.64 -6.60 -4.35
N ILE A 69 11.81 -7.40 -3.68
CA ILE A 69 12.25 -8.58 -2.92
C ILE A 69 12.80 -9.66 -3.86
N LEU A 70 12.11 -9.93 -4.98
CA LEU A 70 12.56 -10.91 -5.97
C LEU A 70 13.87 -10.48 -6.64
N GLN A 71 14.04 -9.20 -6.95
CA GLN A 71 15.27 -8.68 -7.52
C GLN A 71 16.43 -8.81 -6.53
N TRP A 72 16.19 -8.53 -5.25
CA TRP A 72 17.19 -8.75 -4.20
C TRP A 72 17.59 -10.24 -4.10
N LEU A 73 16.62 -11.16 -4.09
CA LEU A 73 16.86 -12.61 -4.06
C LEU A 73 17.65 -13.09 -5.29
N LYS A 74 17.25 -12.64 -6.49
CA LYS A 74 17.84 -13.08 -7.76
C LYS A 74 19.27 -12.61 -7.93
N TYR A 75 19.55 -11.35 -7.62
CA TYR A 75 20.87 -10.79 -7.85
C TYR A 75 21.80 -10.96 -6.66
N LYS A 76 21.29 -11.43 -5.50
CA LYS A 76 22.01 -11.42 -4.21
C LYS A 76 22.84 -10.14 -4.11
N ILE A 77 22.30 -8.97 -4.50
CA ILE A 77 23.03 -7.69 -4.33
C ILE A 77 23.11 -7.37 -2.88
#